data_AF-A0A8D6ZKX0-F1
#
_entry.id   AF-A0A8D6ZKX0-F1
#
_cell.length_a   1.000
_cell.length_b   1.000
_cell.length_c   1.000
_cell.angle_alpha   90.00
_cell.angle_beta   90.00
_cell.angle_gamma   90.00
#
_symmetry.space_group_name_H-M   'P 1'
#
loop_
_entity.id
_entity.type
_entity.pdbx_description
1 polymer ?
#
loop_
_entity_poly.entity_id
_entity_poly.type
_entity_poly.pdbx_seq_one_letter_code
_entity_poly.pdbx_strand_id
1 'polypeptide(L)'
;APPTTLVEFTLQGDGGKDFYDVSCVDGFNVPMSVIPSGGSNCDSTSCRTNINARCPTELQMLAPDESVVGCKSACLAFDTDEYYCRGQYGSPDTWKPTSYSKMFKDVCPQAYSYAYDYKSSTFTCVGANYDITYCP
;
A
#
# COMPACT_ATOMS: atom_id res chain seq x y z
N ALA A 1 7.49 -4.45 13.58
CA ALA A 1 6.91 -5.58 12.85
C ALA A 1 5.55 -5.15 12.31
N PRO A 2 5.13 -5.61 11.13
CA PRO A 2 3.86 -5.19 10.49
C PRO A 2 2.64 -5.55 11.35
N PRO A 3 1.47 -4.90 11.12
CA PRO A 3 1.12 -4.08 9.97
C PRO A 3 1.75 -2.68 9.91
N THR A 4 2.21 -2.28 8.73
CA THR A 4 2.86 -0.99 8.50
C THR A 4 2.49 -0.44 7.13
N THR A 5 1.96 0.79 7.07
CA THR A 5 1.84 1.52 5.80
C THR A 5 3.23 1.88 5.30
N LEU A 6 3.54 1.53 4.06
CA LEU A 6 4.84 1.79 3.46
C LEU A 6 4.77 2.96 2.48
N VAL A 7 5.90 3.65 2.36
CA VAL A 7 6.21 4.47 1.21
C VAL A 7 7.48 3.89 0.59
N GLU A 8 7.39 3.53 -0.68
CA GLU A 8 8.45 2.82 -1.39
C GLU A 8 9.00 3.73 -2.49
N PHE A 9 10.32 3.72 -2.69
CA PHE A 9 11.00 4.51 -3.71
C PHE A 9 12.04 3.66 -4.44
N THR A 10 12.08 3.81 -5.76
CA THR A 10 13.22 3.45 -6.60
C THR A 10 13.66 4.70 -7.34
N LEU A 11 14.80 5.27 -6.96
CA LEU A 11 15.32 6.50 -7.56
C LEU A 11 16.17 6.17 -8.80
N GLN A 12 16.08 6.99 -9.84
CA GLN A 12 16.79 6.85 -11.11
C GLN A 12 16.70 5.43 -11.72
N GLY A 13 15.50 4.85 -11.70
CA GLY A 13 15.19 3.57 -12.31
C GLY A 13 15.13 3.62 -13.85
N ASP A 14 14.18 2.89 -14.44
CA ASP A 14 14.04 2.82 -15.90
C ASP A 14 13.88 4.21 -16.55
N GLY A 15 14.69 4.47 -17.57
CA GLY A 15 14.74 5.77 -18.25
C GLY A 15 15.17 6.95 -17.38
N GLY A 16 15.81 6.71 -16.22
CA GLY A 16 16.22 7.76 -15.28
C GLY A 16 15.06 8.35 -14.46
N LYS A 17 13.90 7.68 -14.47
CA LYS A 17 12.72 8.08 -13.68
C LYS A 17 12.81 7.53 -12.28
N ASP A 18 12.29 8.30 -11.34
CA ASP A 18 11.98 7.81 -10.02
C ASP A 18 10.61 7.10 -10.05
N PHE A 19 10.50 5.99 -9.33
CA PHE A 19 9.26 5.24 -9.12
C PHE A 19 8.93 5.29 -7.64
N TYR A 20 7.69 5.58 -7.31
CA TYR A 20 7.26 5.70 -5.92
C TYR A 20 5.80 5.34 -5.75
N ASP A 21 5.47 4.92 -4.53
CA ASP A 21 4.12 4.52 -4.16
C ASP A 21 3.90 4.60 -2.65
N VAL A 22 2.62 4.55 -2.28
CA VAL A 22 2.17 4.21 -0.93
C VAL A 22 1.66 2.78 -0.99
N SER A 23 2.02 1.93 -0.03
CA SER A 23 1.73 0.50 -0.07
C SER A 23 1.14 0.00 1.23
N CYS A 24 0.03 -0.73 1.11
CA CYS A 24 -0.67 -1.44 2.18
C CYS A 24 -0.49 -2.97 2.05
N VAL A 25 0.46 -3.44 1.24
CA VAL A 25 0.74 -4.88 1.07
C VAL A 25 1.13 -5.51 2.41
N ASP A 26 1.89 -4.77 3.22
CA ASP A 26 2.27 -5.13 4.59
C ASP A 26 1.27 -4.60 5.65
N GLY A 27 0.03 -4.35 5.23
CA GLY A 27 -1.02 -3.80 6.09
C GLY A 27 -0.94 -2.29 6.25
N PHE A 28 -1.66 -1.77 7.23
CA PHE A 28 -1.82 -0.35 7.51
C PHE A 28 -1.67 -0.07 8.99
N ASN A 29 -1.03 1.05 9.35
CA ASN A 29 -1.01 1.56 10.72
C ASN A 29 -1.33 3.05 10.78
N VAL A 30 -0.75 3.86 9.89
CA VAL A 30 -0.96 5.31 9.81
C VAL A 30 -1.27 5.76 8.37
N PRO A 31 -2.14 6.77 8.17
CA PRO A 31 -2.33 7.37 6.86
C PRO A 31 -1.05 8.06 6.37
N MET A 32 -0.75 7.96 5.08
CA MET A 32 0.45 8.54 4.47
C MET A 32 0.18 9.12 3.09
N SER A 33 0.96 10.13 2.69
CA SER A 33 1.00 10.62 1.30
C SER A 33 2.42 10.95 0.87
N VAL A 34 2.66 10.83 -0.44
CA VAL A 34 3.86 11.32 -1.12
C VAL A 34 3.43 12.39 -2.12
N ILE A 35 3.96 13.60 -1.94
CA ILE A 35 3.74 14.72 -2.86
C ILE A 35 5.10 15.11 -3.44
N PRO A 36 5.34 14.86 -4.74
CA PRO A 36 6.55 15.34 -5.40
C PRO A 36 6.56 16.87 -5.48
N SER A 37 7.73 17.48 -5.28
CA SER A 37 7.96 18.91 -5.44
C SER A 37 9.06 19.19 -6.46
N GLY A 38 8.74 20.02 -7.46
CA GLY A 38 9.55 20.16 -8.67
C GLY A 38 9.35 19.01 -9.66
N GLY A 39 10.33 18.81 -10.54
CA GLY A 39 10.28 17.77 -11.58
C GLY A 39 9.25 18.00 -12.68
N SER A 40 9.03 16.97 -13.51
CA SER A 40 8.01 16.98 -14.58
C SER A 40 7.26 15.65 -14.65
N ASN A 41 5.94 15.73 -14.92
CA ASN A 41 5.00 14.59 -14.97
C ASN A 41 4.96 13.80 -13.65
N CYS A 42 4.81 14.50 -12.53
CA CYS A 42 4.87 13.93 -11.19
C CYS A 42 3.50 14.01 -10.52
N ASP A 43 2.89 12.87 -10.28
CA ASP A 43 1.57 12.73 -9.66
C ASP A 43 1.70 12.37 -8.18
N SER A 44 0.83 12.91 -7.32
CA SER A 44 0.83 12.53 -5.90
C SER A 44 0.15 11.19 -5.66
N THR A 45 0.65 10.43 -4.68
CA THR A 45 0.01 9.20 -4.19
C THR A 45 -0.31 9.30 -2.69
N SER A 46 -1.40 8.67 -2.26
CA SER A 46 -1.79 8.72 -0.86
C SER A 46 -2.73 7.58 -0.43
N CYS A 47 -2.63 7.26 0.85
CA CYS A 47 -3.63 6.53 1.62
C CYS A 47 -4.01 7.39 2.84
N ARG A 48 -5.01 8.26 2.68
CA ARG A 48 -5.36 9.29 3.68
C ARG A 48 -6.38 8.82 4.71
N THR A 49 -7.17 7.81 4.37
CA THR A 49 -8.23 7.32 5.23
C THR A 49 -7.64 6.47 6.36
N ASN A 50 -8.16 6.63 7.58
CA ASN A 50 -7.82 5.75 8.68
C ASN A 50 -8.46 4.36 8.49
N ILE A 51 -7.71 3.41 7.91
CA ILE A 51 -8.19 2.04 7.68
C ILE A 51 -8.48 1.30 8.99
N ASN A 52 -7.78 1.64 10.09
CA ASN A 52 -8.00 1.01 11.40
C ASN A 52 -9.47 1.13 11.86
N ALA A 53 -10.17 2.21 11.49
CA ALA A 53 -11.57 2.43 11.84
C ALA A 53 -12.57 1.51 11.11
N ARG A 54 -12.13 0.82 10.05
CA ARG A 54 -12.95 -0.13 9.25
C ARG A 54 -12.29 -1.50 9.12
N CYS A 55 -11.25 -1.76 9.89
CA CYS A 55 -10.49 -2.99 9.80
C CYS A 55 -11.37 -4.18 10.24
N PRO A 56 -11.54 -5.22 9.40
CA PRO A 56 -12.23 -6.45 9.79
C PRO A 56 -11.59 -7.08 11.03
N THR A 57 -12.40 -7.66 11.92
CA THR A 57 -11.95 -8.19 13.23
C THR A 57 -10.77 -9.15 13.09
N GLU A 58 -10.81 -10.03 12.08
CA GLU A 58 -9.77 -11.01 11.78
C GLU A 58 -8.43 -10.41 11.30
N LEU A 59 -8.41 -9.13 10.93
CA LEU A 59 -7.23 -8.40 10.50
C LEU A 59 -6.72 -7.39 11.54
N GLN A 60 -7.46 -7.15 12.62
CA GLN A 60 -7.12 -6.12 13.60
C GLN A 60 -5.84 -6.47 14.38
N MET A 61 -4.99 -5.45 14.58
CA MET A 61 -3.98 -5.43 15.62
C MET A 61 -4.47 -4.55 16.76
N LEU A 62 -4.60 -5.13 17.95
CA LEU A 62 -5.11 -4.45 19.13
C LEU A 62 -3.98 -4.01 20.06
N ALA A 63 -4.15 -2.83 20.65
CA ALA A 63 -3.37 -2.38 21.80
C ALA A 63 -3.94 -2.96 23.12
N PRO A 64 -3.24 -2.82 24.27
CA PRO A 64 -3.72 -3.31 25.56
C PRO A 64 -5.06 -2.73 26.02
N ASP A 65 -5.44 -1.56 25.51
CA ASP A 65 -6.72 -0.89 25.78
C ASP A 65 -7.83 -1.29 24.79
N GLU A 66 -7.60 -2.35 24.00
CA GLU A 66 -8.50 -2.88 22.97
C GLU A 66 -8.73 -1.93 21.77
N SER A 67 -7.98 -0.83 21.67
CA SER A 67 -8.03 0.03 20.48
C SER A 67 -7.35 -0.64 19.29
N VAL A 68 -7.92 -0.48 18.10
CA VAL A 68 -7.32 -0.95 16.83
C VAL A 68 -6.21 0.01 16.42
N VAL A 69 -4.96 -0.46 16.51
CA VAL A 69 -3.76 0.33 16.20
C VAL A 69 -3.11 -0.03 14.87
N GLY A 70 -3.62 -1.07 14.21
CA GLY A 70 -3.19 -1.47 12.88
C GLY A 70 -4.17 -2.44 12.24
N CYS A 71 -4.07 -2.55 10.92
CA CYS A 71 -4.85 -3.48 10.11
C CYS A 71 -3.91 -4.33 9.26
N LYS A 72 -3.85 -5.63 9.55
CA LYS A 72 -3.07 -6.59 8.76
C LYS A 72 -3.62 -6.69 7.34
N SER A 73 -2.73 -6.89 6.37
CA SER A 73 -3.16 -7.42 5.07
C SER A 73 -3.57 -8.89 5.22
N ALA A 74 -4.29 -9.41 4.24
CA ALA A 74 -4.65 -10.83 4.23
C ALA A 74 -3.42 -11.75 4.18
N CYS A 75 -2.32 -11.30 3.55
CA CYS A 75 -1.04 -12.00 3.53
C CYS A 75 -0.56 -12.25 4.97
N LEU A 76 -0.51 -11.17 5.76
CA LEU A 76 -0.03 -11.21 7.15
C LEU A 76 -0.97 -11.96 8.09
N ALA A 77 -2.28 -11.96 7.81
CA ALA A 77 -3.27 -12.58 8.68
C ALA A 77 -3.39 -14.09 8.47
N PHE A 78 -3.30 -14.58 7.23
CA PHE A 78 -3.68 -15.95 6.90
C PHE A 78 -2.54 -16.84 6.38
N ASP A 79 -1.45 -16.24 5.88
CA ASP A 79 -0.29 -16.96 5.34
C ASP A 79 -0.63 -18.10 4.35
N THR A 80 -1.55 -17.83 3.43
CA THR A 80 -1.86 -18.74 2.33
C THR A 80 -1.19 -18.28 1.03
N ASP A 81 -0.94 -19.22 0.13
CA ASP A 81 -0.36 -18.91 -1.19
C ASP A 81 -1.25 -17.98 -2.03
N GLU A 82 -2.57 -18.05 -1.84
CA GLU A 82 -3.52 -17.14 -2.47
C GLU A 82 -3.26 -15.70 -2.05
N TYR A 83 -3.11 -15.42 -0.76
CA TYR A 83 -2.88 -14.04 -0.31
C TYR A 83 -1.45 -13.58 -0.59
N TYR A 84 -0.46 -14.44 -0.41
CA TYR A 84 0.94 -14.10 -0.69
C TYR A 84 1.31 -14.08 -2.18
N CYS A 85 0.37 -14.34 -3.09
CA CYS A 85 0.64 -14.39 -4.53
C CYS A 85 1.76 -15.40 -4.85
N ARG A 86 1.73 -16.59 -4.24
CA ARG A 86 2.74 -17.66 -4.39
C ARG A 86 2.20 -18.85 -5.18
N GLY A 87 3.11 -19.70 -5.63
CA GLY A 87 2.77 -20.96 -6.31
C GLY A 87 1.89 -20.71 -7.54
N GLN A 88 0.72 -21.34 -7.57
CA GLN A 88 -0.23 -21.17 -8.68
C GLN A 88 -0.78 -19.74 -8.81
N TYR A 89 -0.66 -18.91 -7.78
CA TYR A 89 -1.07 -17.50 -7.78
C TYR A 89 0.11 -16.53 -7.98
N GLY A 90 1.25 -17.07 -8.44
CA GLY A 90 2.52 -16.37 -8.63
C GLY A 90 2.63 -15.47 -9.85
N SER A 91 1.53 -15.17 -10.54
CA SER A 91 1.55 -14.22 -11.65
C SER A 91 0.33 -13.30 -11.64
N PRO A 92 0.44 -12.11 -12.28
CA PRO A 92 -0.70 -11.22 -12.46
C PRO A 92 -1.88 -11.87 -13.20
N ASP A 93 -1.63 -12.88 -14.05
CA ASP A 93 -2.66 -13.56 -14.82
C ASP A 93 -3.43 -14.61 -14.00
N THR A 94 -2.77 -15.22 -13.01
CA THR A 94 -3.37 -16.28 -12.20
C THR A 94 -3.92 -15.78 -10.87
N TRP A 95 -3.47 -14.61 -10.40
CA TRP A 95 -3.96 -14.00 -9.18
C TRP A 95 -5.23 -13.17 -9.40
N LYS A 96 -6.17 -13.19 -8.44
CA LYS A 96 -7.41 -12.41 -8.50
C LYS A 96 -7.58 -11.55 -7.25
N PRO A 97 -8.04 -10.28 -7.38
CA PRO A 97 -8.38 -9.45 -6.24
C PRO A 97 -9.35 -10.11 -5.27
N THR A 98 -8.94 -10.20 -4.00
CA THR A 98 -9.73 -10.80 -2.91
C THR A 98 -10.65 -9.76 -2.26
N SER A 99 -11.57 -10.18 -1.40
CA SER A 99 -12.39 -9.24 -0.62
C SER A 99 -11.53 -8.30 0.23
N TYR A 100 -10.43 -8.81 0.79
CA TYR A 100 -9.52 -8.03 1.62
C TYR A 100 -8.70 -7.02 0.82
N SER A 101 -8.09 -7.42 -0.30
CA SER A 101 -7.31 -6.48 -1.11
C SER A 101 -8.20 -5.39 -1.73
N LYS A 102 -9.44 -5.71 -2.07
CA LYS A 102 -10.44 -4.72 -2.51
C LYS A 102 -10.79 -3.73 -1.41
N MET A 103 -10.96 -4.16 -0.16
CA MET A 103 -11.24 -3.26 0.96
C MET A 103 -10.15 -2.19 1.12
N PHE A 104 -8.87 -2.58 1.09
CA PHE A 104 -7.77 -1.61 1.11
C PHE A 104 -7.82 -0.69 -0.12
N LYS A 105 -8.13 -1.23 -1.31
CA LYS A 105 -8.16 -0.46 -2.55
C LYS A 105 -9.31 0.54 -2.62
N ASP A 106 -10.49 0.16 -2.15
CA ASP A 106 -11.67 1.02 -2.12
C ASP A 106 -11.45 2.23 -1.21
N VAL A 107 -10.65 2.06 -0.16
CA VAL A 107 -10.34 3.11 0.82
C VAL A 107 -9.14 3.95 0.40
N CYS A 108 -8.15 3.34 -0.27
CA CYS A 108 -6.93 3.97 -0.73
C CYS A 108 -6.64 3.60 -2.20
N PRO A 109 -7.36 4.21 -3.17
CA PRO A 109 -7.33 3.78 -4.58
C PRO A 109 -5.99 4.05 -5.27
N GLN A 110 -5.16 4.93 -4.73
CA GLN A 110 -3.81 5.23 -5.23
C GLN A 110 -2.72 4.38 -4.56
N ALA A 111 -3.04 3.63 -3.50
CA ALA A 111 -2.08 2.81 -2.80
C ALA A 111 -2.09 1.37 -3.33
N TYR A 112 -0.96 0.69 -3.26
CA TYR A 112 -0.90 -0.75 -3.47
C TYR A 112 -1.70 -1.46 -2.39
N SER A 113 -2.66 -2.31 -2.79
CA SER A 113 -3.38 -3.18 -1.85
C SER A 113 -2.97 -4.66 -1.91
N TYR A 114 -2.18 -5.03 -2.91
CA TYR A 114 -1.61 -6.36 -3.11
C TYR A 114 -0.43 -6.30 -4.10
N ALA A 115 0.33 -7.40 -4.25
CA ALA A 115 1.61 -7.42 -4.95
C ALA A 115 1.58 -7.03 -6.45
N TYR A 116 0.47 -7.25 -7.17
CA TYR A 116 0.39 -6.96 -8.61
C TYR A 116 -0.49 -5.74 -8.94
N ASP A 117 -0.71 -4.82 -7.99
CA ASP A 117 -1.52 -3.62 -8.16
C ASP A 117 -0.79 -2.43 -8.81
N TYR A 118 0.07 -2.69 -9.79
CA TYR A 118 0.99 -1.67 -10.30
C TYR A 118 0.33 -0.62 -11.20
N LYS A 119 -0.76 -0.96 -11.91
CA LYS A 119 -1.37 -0.07 -12.91
C LYS A 119 -1.98 1.21 -12.34
N SER A 120 -2.41 1.18 -11.08
CA SER A 120 -3.08 2.31 -10.42
C SER A 120 -2.32 2.85 -9.20
N SER A 121 -1.17 2.25 -8.88
CA SER A 121 -0.45 2.49 -7.63
C SER A 121 1.02 2.84 -7.83
N THR A 122 1.60 2.60 -9.00
CA THR A 122 2.95 3.07 -9.33
C THR A 122 2.90 4.47 -9.92
N PHE A 123 3.63 5.38 -9.32
CA PHE A 123 3.80 6.74 -9.81
C PHE A 123 5.24 6.95 -10.23
N THR A 124 5.42 7.82 -11.23
CA THR A 124 6.76 8.14 -11.74
C THR A 124 6.98 9.64 -11.73
N CYS A 125 8.25 10.05 -11.71
CA CYS A 125 8.65 11.44 -11.78
C CYS A 125 10.10 11.53 -12.26
N VAL A 126 10.52 12.69 -12.74
CA VAL A 126 11.92 12.96 -13.10
C VAL A 126 12.38 14.23 -12.39
N GLY A 127 13.43 14.10 -11.57
CA GLY A 127 14.14 15.24 -10.98
C GLY A 127 13.33 16.04 -9.96
N ALA A 128 12.58 15.36 -9.09
CA ALA A 128 11.85 16.00 -8.00
C ALA A 128 12.46 15.71 -6.63
N ASN A 129 12.05 16.53 -5.66
CA ASN A 129 12.11 16.18 -4.25
C ASN A 129 10.75 15.63 -3.81
N TYR A 130 10.66 15.08 -2.60
CA TYR A 130 9.44 14.40 -2.13
C TYR A 130 9.09 14.81 -0.70
N ASP A 131 7.85 15.25 -0.52
CA ASP A 131 7.27 15.48 0.80
C ASP A 131 6.50 14.23 1.22
N ILE A 132 6.93 13.60 2.32
CA ILE A 132 6.26 12.46 2.94
C ILE A 132 5.51 12.97 4.17
N THR A 133 4.19 12.85 4.15
CA THR A 133 3.33 13.33 5.24
C THR A 133 2.64 12.16 5.92
N TYR A 134 2.80 12.07 7.23
CA TYR A 134 1.99 11.21 8.09
C TYR A 134 0.70 11.95 8.49
N CYS A 135 -0.44 11.26 8.43
CA CYS A 135 -1.76 11.85 8.68
C CYS A 135 -2.06 13.11 7.81
N PRO A 136 -1.93 13.01 6.47
CA PRO A 136 -2.16 14.13 5.54
C PRO A 136 -3.63 14.54 5.38
#